data_AF-A0A5B8NUJ8-F1
#
_entry.id   AF-A0A5B8NUJ8-F1
#
_cell.length_a   1.000
_cell.length_b   1.000
_cell.length_c   1.000
_cell.angle_alpha   90.00
_cell.angle_beta   90.00
_cell.angle_gamma   90.00
#
_symmetry.space_group_name_H-M   'P 1'
#
loop_
_entity.id
_entity.type
_entity.pdbx_description
1 polymer ?
#
loop_
_entity_poly.entity_id
_entity_poly.type
_entity_poly.pdbx_seq_one_letter_code
_entity_poly.pdbx_strand_id
1 'polypeptide(L)'
;MSGSYQKKIEKLEARKRQIQEQIRQEKRKASREEKKRQDRWKILVGAYCLSCLEQEGSVPTINGEEDLRKKMDEFLTRDSDRKLFGLEPLPKSDDSQSKKQD
;
A
#
# COMPACT_ATOMS: atom_id res chain seq x y z
N MET A 1 -26.40 45.27 -19.43
CA MET A 1 -25.21 44.43 -19.71
C MET A 1 -24.63 43.71 -18.48
N SER A 2 -24.90 44.11 -17.22
CA SER A 2 -24.27 43.49 -16.03
C SER A 2 -24.76 42.07 -15.71
N GLY A 3 -26.02 41.72 -16.00
CA GLY A 3 -26.59 40.41 -15.65
C GLY A 3 -25.99 39.21 -16.39
N SER A 4 -25.35 39.40 -17.55
CA SER A 4 -24.69 38.32 -18.30
C SER A 4 -23.38 37.88 -17.63
N TYR A 5 -22.61 38.85 -17.14
CA TYR A 5 -21.36 38.58 -16.42
C TYR A 5 -21.63 37.91 -15.07
N GLN A 6 -22.66 38.36 -14.34
CA GLN A 6 -23.05 37.75 -13.07
C GLN A 6 -23.41 36.26 -13.22
N LYS A 7 -24.24 35.92 -14.23
CA LYS A 7 -24.57 34.52 -14.55
C LYS A 7 -23.35 33.69 -14.93
N LYS A 8 -22.37 34.29 -15.61
CA LYS A 8 -21.12 33.60 -15.96
C LYS A 8 -20.26 33.33 -14.72
N ILE A 9 -20.18 34.29 -13.81
CA ILE A 9 -19.47 34.14 -12.52
C ILE A 9 -20.12 33.02 -11.69
N GLU A 10 -21.45 33.03 -11.53
CA GLU A 10 -22.18 31.98 -10.80
C GLU A 10 -21.91 30.57 -11.36
N LYS A 11 -21.91 30.42 -12.69
CA LYS A 11 -21.57 29.14 -13.34
C LYS A 11 -20.13 28.71 -13.06
N LEU A 12 -19.18 29.65 -13.06
CA LEU A 12 -17.78 29.37 -12.75
C LEU A 12 -17.60 28.99 -11.28
N GLU A 13 -18.28 29.67 -10.35
CA GLU A 13 -18.25 29.31 -8.93
C GLU A 13 -18.86 27.93 -8.67
N ALA A 14 -19.98 27.60 -9.32
CA ALA A 14 -20.59 26.28 -9.21
C ALA A 14 -19.62 25.18 -9.69
N ARG A 15 -18.95 25.38 -10.83
CA ARG A 15 -17.92 24.46 -11.33
C ARG A 15 -16.72 24.36 -10.40
N LYS A 16 -16.25 25.49 -9.83
CA LYS A 16 -15.16 25.50 -8.85
C LYS A 16 -15.51 24.66 -7.63
N ARG A 17 -16.72 24.79 -7.08
CA ARG A 17 -17.19 23.98 -5.94
C ARG A 17 -17.24 22.49 -6.29
N GLN A 18 -17.72 22.14 -7.48
CA GLN A 18 -17.74 20.74 -7.96
C GLN A 18 -16.32 20.15 -8.05
N ILE A 19 -15.39 20.88 -8.66
CA ILE A 19 -13.99 20.45 -8.80
C ILE A 19 -13.33 20.33 -7.42
N GLN A 20 -13.56 21.28 -6.52
CA GLN A 20 -13.04 21.21 -5.14
C GLN A 20 -13.55 19.98 -4.39
N GLU A 21 -14.82 19.62 -4.57
CA GLU A 21 -15.37 18.41 -3.97
C GLU A 21 -14.73 17.14 -4.54
N GLN A 22 -14.53 17.06 -5.86
CA GLN A 22 -13.83 15.96 -6.50
C GLN A 22 -12.39 15.83 -5.97
N ILE A 23 -11.65 16.94 -5.89
CA ILE A 23 -10.29 16.95 -5.32
C ILE A 23 -10.32 16.44 -3.87
N ARG A 24 -11.29 16.86 -3.07
CA ARG A 24 -11.42 16.41 -1.67
C ARG A 24 -11.67 14.90 -1.59
N GLN A 25 -12.50 14.36 -2.48
CA GLN A 25 -12.78 12.93 -2.54
C GLN A 25 -11.54 12.13 -2.94
N GLU A 26 -10.81 12.56 -3.97
CA GLU A 26 -9.59 11.89 -4.42
C GLU A 26 -8.49 11.95 -3.34
N LYS A 27 -8.31 13.09 -2.65
CA LYS A 27 -7.40 13.18 -1.50
C LYS A 27 -7.75 12.20 -0.38
N ARG A 28 -9.05 12.02 -0.09
CA ARG A 28 -9.51 11.05 0.91
C ARG A 28 -9.22 9.61 0.48
N LYS A 29 -9.38 9.28 -0.80
CA LYS A 29 -9.03 7.95 -1.33
C LYS A 29 -7.54 7.69 -1.21
N ALA A 30 -6.69 8.62 -1.69
CA ALA A 30 -5.24 8.51 -1.59
C ALA A 30 -4.77 8.34 -0.13
N SER A 31 -5.32 9.13 0.80
CA SER A 31 -4.99 8.99 2.23
C SER A 31 -5.42 7.64 2.82
N ARG A 32 -6.57 7.09 2.40
CA ARG A 32 -7.01 5.76 2.83
C ARG A 32 -6.12 4.64 2.29
N GLU A 33 -5.70 4.74 1.03
CA GLU A 33 -4.77 3.79 0.42
C GLU A 33 -3.40 3.84 1.11
N GLU A 34 -2.90 5.03 1.40
CA GLU A 34 -1.67 5.22 2.17
C GLU A 34 -1.75 4.55 3.55
N LYS A 35 -2.84 4.79 4.29
CA LYS A 35 -3.05 4.16 5.60
C LYS A 35 -3.12 2.65 5.49
N LYS A 36 -3.88 2.11 4.54
CA LYS A 36 -3.95 0.66 4.30
C LYS A 36 -2.55 0.09 4.01
N ARG A 37 -1.73 0.80 3.23
CA ARG A 37 -0.36 0.40 2.93
C ARG A 37 0.50 0.36 4.19
N GLN A 38 0.44 1.42 5.01
CA GLN A 38 1.19 1.51 6.27
C GLN A 38 0.73 0.49 7.31
N ASP A 39 -0.57 0.25 7.42
CA ASP A 39 -1.12 -0.75 8.35
C ASP A 39 -0.69 -2.15 7.92
N ARG A 40 -0.76 -2.47 6.62
CA ARG A 40 -0.25 -3.75 6.10
C ARG A 40 1.25 -3.91 6.36
N TRP A 41 2.03 -2.86 6.14
CA TRP A 41 3.46 -2.84 6.44
C TRP A 41 3.74 -3.18 7.91
N LYS A 42 3.04 -2.51 8.85
CA LYS A 42 3.17 -2.77 10.30
C LYS A 42 2.76 -4.20 10.68
N ILE A 43 1.69 -4.71 10.09
CA ILE A 43 1.23 -6.08 10.32
C ILE A 43 2.31 -7.09 9.91
N LEU A 44 2.96 -6.88 8.77
CA LEU A 44 4.00 -7.80 8.28
C LEU A 44 5.25 -7.77 9.16
N VAL A 45 5.70 -6.58 9.56
CA VAL A 45 6.82 -6.44 10.51
C VAL A 45 6.48 -7.10 11.86
N GLY A 46 5.26 -6.88 12.36
CA GLY A 46 4.79 -7.51 13.60
C GLY A 46 4.70 -9.03 13.49
N ALA A 47 4.20 -9.56 12.37
CA ALA A 47 4.13 -10.99 12.11
C ALA A 47 5.52 -11.63 12.09
N TYR A 48 6.51 -10.97 11.49
CA TYR A 48 7.90 -11.41 11.54
C TYR A 48 8.45 -11.42 12.98
N CYS A 49 8.25 -10.34 13.74
CA CYS A 49 8.71 -10.29 15.13
C CYS A 49 8.08 -11.39 16.00
N LEU A 50 6.78 -11.67 15.81
CA LEU A 50 6.09 -12.75 16.52
C LEU A 50 6.63 -14.13 16.11
N SER A 51 6.86 -14.34 14.81
CA SER A 51 7.49 -15.57 14.30
C SER A 51 8.85 -15.81 14.96
N CYS A 52 9.72 -14.80 15.02
CA CYS A 52 11.01 -14.91 15.70
C CYS A 52 10.85 -15.15 17.21
N LEU A 53 9.88 -14.51 17.86
CA LEU A 53 9.63 -14.74 19.28
C LEU A 53 9.20 -16.19 19.56
N GLU A 54 8.36 -16.77 18.69
CA GLU A 54 7.90 -18.15 18.79
C GLU A 54 9.02 -19.17 18.49
N GLN A 55 9.90 -18.88 17.53
CA GLN A 55 10.95 -19.79 17.07
C GLN A 55 12.26 -19.68 17.87
N GLU A 56 12.68 -18.45 18.19
CA GLU A 56 13.98 -18.12 18.79
C GLU A 56 13.83 -17.68 20.25
N GLY A 57 12.61 -17.46 20.75
CA GLY A 57 12.35 -17.01 22.10
C GLY A 57 12.66 -15.52 22.35
N SER A 58 12.94 -14.74 21.29
CA SER A 58 13.22 -13.31 21.42
C SER A 58 12.74 -12.50 20.21
N VAL A 59 12.51 -11.20 20.42
CA VAL A 59 12.18 -10.27 19.34
C VAL A 59 13.48 -9.86 18.63
N PRO A 60 13.53 -9.88 17.29
CA PRO A 60 14.73 -9.59 16.55
C PRO A 60 15.13 -8.12 16.69
N THR A 61 16.42 -7.87 16.90
CA THR A 61 16.98 -6.52 16.80
C THR A 61 17.02 -6.09 15.34
N ILE A 62 16.52 -4.88 15.06
CA ILE A 62 16.46 -4.31 13.70
C ILE A 62 17.25 -3.01 13.70
N ASN A 63 18.34 -2.98 12.93
CA ASN A 63 19.28 -1.84 12.89
C ASN A 63 19.03 -0.94 11.67
N GLY A 64 17.81 -0.41 11.56
CA GLY A 64 17.40 0.50 10.49
C GLY A 64 16.68 -0.18 9.31
N GLU A 65 16.40 0.62 8.28
CA GLU A 65 15.50 0.23 7.18
C GLU A 65 16.10 -0.85 6.28
N GLU A 66 17.41 -0.81 6.01
CA GLU A 66 18.05 -1.77 5.13
C GLU A 66 18.11 -3.18 5.75
N ASP A 67 18.40 -3.25 7.06
CA ASP A 67 18.39 -4.50 7.82
C ASP A 67 16.96 -5.08 7.88
N LEU A 68 15.96 -4.23 8.15
CA LEU A 68 14.56 -4.64 8.06
C LEU A 68 14.24 -5.20 6.67
N ARG A 69 14.67 -4.52 5.60
CA ARG A 69 14.39 -4.96 4.23
C ARG A 69 14.98 -6.34 3.95
N LYS A 70 16.21 -6.62 4.41
CA LYS A 70 16.83 -7.95 4.28
C LYS A 70 16.05 -9.02 5.03
N LYS A 71 15.65 -8.75 6.28
CA LYS A 71 14.81 -9.67 7.06
C LYS A 71 13.46 -9.93 6.40
N MET A 72 12.85 -8.91 5.81
CA MET A 72 11.60 -9.05 5.06
C MET A 72 11.78 -9.79 3.73
N ASP A 73 12.94 -9.70 3.11
CA ASP A 73 13.27 -10.44 1.89
C ASP A 73 13.24 -11.96 2.12
N GLU A 74 13.77 -12.39 3.26
CA GLU A 74 13.78 -13.79 3.68
C GLU A 74 12.41 -14.26 4.18
N PHE A 75 11.66 -13.39 4.85
CA PHE A 75 10.38 -13.74 5.48
C PHE A 75 9.18 -13.72 4.52
N LEU A 76 9.12 -12.77 3.59
CA LEU A 76 7.94 -12.54 2.75
C LEU A 76 7.98 -13.36 1.47
N THR A 77 6.96 -14.19 1.28
CA THR A 77 6.81 -15.03 0.08
C THR A 77 5.86 -14.46 -0.96
N ARG A 78 4.94 -13.58 -0.56
CA ARG A 78 3.91 -13.03 -1.45
C ARG A 78 4.40 -11.75 -2.13
N ASP A 79 4.37 -11.72 -3.46
CA ASP A 79 4.82 -10.57 -4.27
C ASP A 79 4.18 -9.23 -3.88
N SER A 80 2.89 -9.22 -3.54
CA SER A 80 2.21 -7.98 -3.13
C SER A 80 2.74 -7.42 -1.82
N ASP A 81 3.19 -8.29 -0.91
CA ASP A 81 3.77 -7.89 0.37
C ASP A 81 5.23 -7.48 0.18
N ARG A 82 6.00 -8.24 -0.61
CA ARG A 82 7.38 -7.91 -1.01
C ARG A 82 7.47 -6.52 -1.64
N LYS A 83 6.52 -6.18 -2.51
CA LYS A 83 6.42 -4.84 -3.12
C LYS A 83 6.30 -3.70 -2.10
N LEU A 84 5.70 -3.94 -0.93
CA LEU A 84 5.58 -2.93 0.14
C LEU A 84 6.92 -2.52 0.73
N PHE A 85 7.94 -3.38 0.60
CA PHE A 85 9.30 -3.16 1.09
C PHE A 85 10.28 -2.88 -0.06
N GLY A 86 9.77 -2.67 -1.28
CA GLY A 86 10.61 -2.44 -2.47
C GLY A 86 11.43 -3.66 -2.90
N LEU A 87 10.97 -4.87 -2.55
CA LEU A 87 11.63 -6.12 -2.90
C LEU A 87 11.15 -6.64 -4.25
N GLU A 88 12.04 -7.33 -4.97
CA GLU A 88 11.70 -8.01 -6.21
C GLU A 88 10.79 -9.22 -5.95
N PRO A 89 9.88 -9.56 -6.88
CA PRO A 89 9.07 -10.76 -6.76
C PRO A 89 9.97 -12.00 -6.71
N LEU A 90 9.53 -13.03 -5.99
CA LEU A 90 10.27 -14.29 -6.00
C LEU A 90 10.14 -14.94 -7.37
N PRO A 91 11.19 -15.66 -7.84
CA PRO A 91 11.06 -16.48 -9.04
C PRO A 91 9.90 -17.43 -8.83
N LYS A 92 8.95 -17.43 -9.77
CA LYS A 92 7.87 -18.41 -9.75
C LYS A 92 8.53 -19.77 -9.95
N SER A 93 8.56 -20.58 -8.90
CA SER A 93 8.77 -22.01 -9.04
C SER A 93 7.73 -22.49 -10.04
N ASP A 94 8.19 -23.01 -11.17
CA ASP A 94 7.32 -23.46 -12.26
C ASP A 94 6.67 -24.81 -11.91
N ASP A 95 6.02 -24.89 -10.75
CA ASP A 95 5.16 -26.02 -10.34
C ASP A 95 3.79 -25.94 -11.02
N SER A 96 3.80 -25.57 -12.31
CA SER A 96 2.65 -25.63 -13.20
C SER A 96 2.65 -26.89 -14.10
N GLN A 97 3.42 -27.92 -13.73
CA GLN A 97 3.34 -29.27 -14.31
C GLN A 97 3.27 -30.38 -13.25
N SER A 98 2.13 -30.52 -12.56
CA SER A 98 1.61 -31.83 -12.12
C SER A 98 0.18 -31.71 -11.57
N LYS A 99 -0.79 -31.88 -12.47
CA LYS A 99 -2.01 -32.70 -12.30
C LYS A 99 -2.81 -32.67 -13.61
N LYS A 100 -2.38 -33.52 -14.54
CA LYS A 100 -3.30 -34.31 -15.39
C LYS A 100 -3.49 -35.66 -14.70
N GLN A 101 -4.61 -36.33 -15.02
CA GLN A 101 -5.09 -37.66 -14.60
C GLN A 101 -6.09 -37.60 -13.43
N ASP A 102 -7.33 -38.07 -13.54
CA ASP A 102 -8.06 -38.82 -14.58
C ASP A 102 -9.53 -38.38 -14.61
#